data_AF-A0A2G6YBP6-F1
#
_entry.id   AF-A0A2G6YBP6-F1
#
_cell.length_a   1.000
_cell.length_b   1.000
_cell.length_c   1.000
_cell.angle_alpha   90.00
_cell.angle_beta   90.00
_cell.angle_gamma   90.00
#
_symmetry.space_group_name_H-M   'P 1'
#
loop_
_entity.id
_entity.type
_entity.pdbx_description
1 polymer ?
#
loop_
_entity_poly.entity_id
_entity_poly.type
_entity_poly.pdbx_seq_one_letter_code
_entity_poly.pdbx_strand_id
1 'polypeptide(L)'
;MANRAYLMNHTYVVATTSSDAEESCLLGANYQVPVLWIALFEPTDLMFMPVPCTNDNGDERIELIPTLFAPASKAKSTYAARRTSLARALGPESADPIAEWEEFLSTHIPAASLQVDVGELWMMYENPTDCELDLRDWLTGVVNQSGVGWANLCSQAKLDDPEVKRYGLRGFPWHSAVKWA
;
A
#
# COMPACT_ATOMS: atom_id res chain seq x y z
N MET A 1 -12.04 2.61 -15.57
CA MET A 1 -10.88 2.08 -14.82
C MET A 1 -11.12 2.35 -13.36
N ALA A 2 -10.92 1.37 -12.49
CA ALA A 2 -11.15 1.54 -11.06
C ALA A 2 -9.79 1.77 -10.42
N ASN A 3 -9.41 3.02 -10.18
CA ASN A 3 -8.05 3.40 -9.85
C ASN A 3 -7.63 2.81 -8.49
N ARG A 4 -6.76 1.80 -8.53
CA ARG A 4 -6.44 0.95 -7.38
C ARG A 4 -4.98 0.97 -6.98
N ALA A 5 -4.76 0.66 -5.71
CA ALA A 5 -3.50 0.15 -5.19
C ALA A 5 -3.67 -1.31 -4.78
N TYR A 6 -2.60 -2.09 -4.91
CA TYR A 6 -2.58 -3.52 -4.62
C TYR A 6 -1.53 -3.86 -3.58
N LEU A 7 -1.92 -4.61 -2.55
CA LEU A 7 -0.97 -5.32 -1.70
C LEU A 7 -0.72 -6.70 -2.29
N MET A 8 0.51 -6.95 -2.69
CA MET A 8 0.93 -8.19 -3.33
C MET A 8 1.90 -8.97 -2.43
N ASN A 9 1.81 -10.29 -2.46
CA ASN A 9 2.77 -11.19 -1.84
C ASN A 9 3.24 -12.25 -2.83
N HIS A 10 4.52 -12.21 -3.18
CA HIS A 10 5.09 -13.02 -4.25
C HIS A 10 6.49 -13.51 -3.93
N THR A 11 7.03 -14.39 -4.78
CA THR A 11 8.35 -15.01 -4.63
C THR A 11 9.45 -14.29 -5.42
N TYR A 12 9.09 -13.34 -6.29
CA TYR A 12 10.06 -12.56 -7.07
C TYR A 12 11.02 -11.76 -6.18
N VAL A 13 12.28 -11.70 -6.60
CA VAL A 13 13.37 -10.96 -5.92
C VAL A 13 13.42 -9.48 -6.32
N VAL A 14 12.57 -9.08 -7.28
CA VAL A 14 12.38 -7.72 -7.76
C VAL A 14 10.89 -7.39 -7.78
N ALA A 15 10.56 -6.10 -7.81
CA ALA A 15 9.18 -5.64 -7.96
C ALA A 15 8.60 -6.08 -9.32
N THR A 16 7.30 -6.31 -9.36
CA THR A 16 6.53 -6.75 -10.54
C THR A 16 5.21 -6.01 -10.64
N THR A 17 4.65 -5.86 -11.84
CA THR A 17 3.32 -5.24 -11.96
C THR A 17 2.24 -6.20 -11.46
N SER A 18 1.14 -5.64 -10.93
CA SER A 18 -0.08 -6.40 -10.61
C SER A 18 -0.68 -7.05 -11.85
N SER A 19 -0.46 -6.50 -13.05
CA SER A 19 -0.89 -7.05 -14.33
C SER A 19 -0.15 -8.34 -14.67
N ASP A 20 1.14 -8.40 -14.36
CA ASP A 20 2.00 -9.55 -14.65
C ASP A 20 1.90 -10.67 -13.60
N ALA A 21 1.37 -10.36 -12.41
CA ALA A 21 1.29 -11.27 -11.28
C ALA A 21 -0.04 -11.11 -10.51
N GLU A 22 -1.16 -11.13 -11.21
CA GLU A 22 -2.51 -10.91 -10.64
C GLU A 22 -2.86 -11.94 -9.56
N GLU A 23 -2.37 -13.17 -9.69
CA GLU A 23 -2.51 -14.23 -8.69
C GLU A 23 -1.78 -13.93 -7.38
N SER A 24 -0.82 -13.01 -7.41
CA SER A 24 -0.05 -12.56 -6.24
C SER A 24 -0.71 -11.38 -5.51
N CYS A 25 -1.74 -10.77 -6.08
CA CYS A 25 -2.52 -9.69 -5.45
C CYS A 25 -3.40 -10.26 -4.34
N LEU A 26 -3.14 -9.85 -3.09
CA LEU A 26 -3.92 -10.28 -1.93
C LEU A 26 -5.09 -9.35 -1.67
N LEU A 27 -4.82 -8.04 -1.66
CA LEU A 27 -5.79 -7.00 -1.32
C LEU A 27 -5.71 -5.86 -2.34
N GLY A 28 -6.85 -5.25 -2.63
CA GLY A 28 -6.99 -4.02 -3.40
C GLY A 28 -7.53 -2.89 -2.54
N ALA A 29 -7.22 -1.64 -2.89
CA ALA A 29 -7.83 -0.45 -2.31
C ALA A 29 -8.11 0.55 -3.43
N ASN A 30 -9.30 1.14 -3.46
CA ASN A 30 -9.66 2.12 -4.49
C ASN A 30 -9.27 3.53 -4.01
N TYR A 31 -8.61 4.31 -4.86
CA TYR A 31 -8.30 5.74 -4.68
C TYR A 31 -7.41 6.08 -3.47
N GLN A 32 -6.80 5.10 -2.82
CA GLN A 32 -6.00 5.30 -1.60
C GLN A 32 -4.99 4.16 -1.42
N VAL A 33 -3.98 4.41 -0.59
CA VAL A 33 -3.10 3.36 -0.05
C VAL A 33 -3.33 3.24 1.47
N PRO A 34 -3.86 2.12 1.98
CA PRO A 34 -4.16 1.98 3.39
C PRO A 34 -2.98 2.24 4.33
N VAL A 35 -3.23 2.92 5.45
CA VAL A 35 -2.20 3.29 6.44
C VAL A 35 -1.44 2.06 6.95
N LEU A 36 -2.15 0.94 7.17
CA LEU A 36 -1.54 -0.30 7.64
C LEU A 36 -0.64 -0.95 6.59
N TRP A 37 -0.84 -0.67 5.30
CA TRP A 37 0.05 -1.11 4.23
C TRP A 37 1.32 -0.26 4.22
N ILE A 38 1.21 1.07 4.27
CA ILE A 38 2.38 1.97 4.36
C ILE A 38 3.24 1.63 5.59
N ALA A 39 2.61 1.24 6.70
CA ALA A 39 3.30 0.87 7.93
C ALA A 39 4.25 -0.33 7.83
N LEU A 40 4.14 -1.14 6.78
CA LEU A 40 5.05 -2.25 6.49
C LEU A 40 6.40 -1.79 5.93
N PHE A 41 6.52 -0.57 5.45
CA PHE A 41 7.67 -0.13 4.64
C PHE A 41 8.42 1.04 5.26
N GLU A 42 9.69 1.18 4.92
CA GLU A 42 10.56 2.31 5.26
C GLU A 42 10.79 3.19 4.02
N PRO A 43 11.23 4.45 4.20
CA PRO A 43 11.62 5.31 3.07
C PRO A 43 12.62 4.68 2.10
N THR A 44 13.46 3.75 2.58
CA THR A 44 14.44 3.02 1.76
C THR A 44 13.82 1.89 0.93
N ASP A 45 12.57 1.51 1.19
CA ASP A 45 11.86 0.46 0.47
C ASP A 45 11.08 1.00 -0.75
N LEU A 46 11.10 2.32 -0.95
CA LEU A 46 10.60 2.96 -2.16
C LEU A 46 11.61 2.73 -3.28
N MET A 47 11.17 2.02 -4.31
CA MET A 47 11.92 1.80 -5.54
C MET A 47 11.07 2.19 -6.76
N PHE A 48 11.65 2.09 -7.95
CA PHE A 48 10.96 2.39 -9.20
C PHE A 48 10.92 1.15 -10.07
N MET A 49 9.72 0.82 -10.53
CA MET A 49 9.48 -0.28 -11.44
C MET A 49 9.36 0.25 -12.87
N PRO A 50 10.14 -0.26 -13.84
CA PRO A 50 9.99 0.10 -15.24
C PRO A 50 8.73 -0.58 -15.81
N VAL A 51 7.79 0.22 -16.29
CA VAL A 51 6.56 -0.27 -16.91
C VAL A 51 6.50 0.24 -18.35
N PRO A 52 6.36 -0.67 -19.34
CA PRO A 52 6.14 -0.27 -20.72
C PRO A 52 4.75 0.36 -20.85
N CYS A 53 4.70 1.57 -21.35
CA CYS A 53 3.48 2.33 -21.63
C CYS A 53 3.48 2.77 -23.09
N THR A 54 2.28 2.99 -23.63
CA THR A 54 2.09 3.55 -24.97
C THR A 54 1.46 4.91 -24.82
N ASN A 55 2.10 5.95 -25.38
CA ASN A 55 1.52 7.30 -25.35
C ASN A 55 0.35 7.43 -26.34
N ASP A 56 -0.33 8.58 -26.31
CA ASP A 56 -1.46 8.87 -27.22
C ASP A 56 -1.09 8.84 -28.72
N ASN A 57 0.21 8.93 -29.04
CA ASN A 57 0.72 8.85 -30.41
C ASN A 57 1.06 7.42 -30.86
N GLY A 58 0.94 6.42 -29.97
CA GLY A 58 1.31 5.04 -30.25
C GLY A 58 2.80 4.71 -30.03
N ASP A 59 3.60 5.64 -29.50
CA ASP A 59 5.01 5.38 -29.21
C ASP A 59 5.15 4.62 -27.88
N GLU A 60 5.99 3.59 -27.88
CA GLU A 60 6.40 2.90 -26.66
C GLU A 60 7.34 3.77 -25.84
N ARG A 61 7.04 3.89 -24.54
CA ARG A 61 7.89 4.52 -23.54
C ARG A 61 7.98 3.62 -22.32
N ILE A 62 9.07 3.75 -21.58
CA ILE A 62 9.21 3.10 -20.27
C ILE A 62 8.98 4.19 -19.22
N GLU A 63 7.92 4.02 -18.45
CA GLU A 63 7.63 4.86 -17.29
C GLU A 63 8.19 4.20 -16.02
N LEU A 64 8.67 5.03 -15.10
CA LEU A 64 9.21 4.57 -13.81
C LEU A 64 8.16 4.79 -12.73
N ILE A 65 7.42 3.73 -12.41
CA ILE A 65 6.33 3.80 -11.44
C ILE A 65 6.92 3.63 -10.03
N PRO A 66 6.66 4.55 -9.09
CA PRO A 66 7.08 4.37 -7.70
C PRO A 66 6.38 3.14 -7.10
N THR A 67 7.11 2.34 -6.32
CA THR A 67 6.61 1.07 -5.77
C THR A 67 7.26 0.82 -4.42
N LEU A 68 6.46 0.39 -3.44
CA LEU A 68 7.00 -0.05 -2.15
C LEU A 68 7.30 -1.54 -2.23
N PHE A 69 8.53 -1.95 -1.97
CA PHE A 69 8.94 -3.34 -2.09
C PHE A 69 9.95 -3.72 -1.00
N ALA A 70 9.68 -4.82 -0.30
CA ALA A 70 10.57 -5.32 0.75
C ALA A 70 10.44 -6.83 0.93
N PRO A 71 11.48 -7.51 1.47
CA PRO A 71 11.33 -8.87 1.99
C PRO A 71 10.21 -8.90 3.03
N ALA A 72 9.32 -9.90 2.95
CA ALA A 72 8.18 -10.05 3.83
C ALA A 72 8.58 -10.12 5.31
N SER A 73 9.73 -10.73 5.63
CA SER A 73 10.29 -10.76 6.98
C SER A 73 10.67 -9.36 7.49
N LYS A 74 11.32 -8.54 6.64
CA LYS A 74 11.64 -7.14 6.94
C LYS A 74 10.36 -6.33 7.15
N ALA A 75 9.40 -6.45 6.25
CA ALA A 75 8.15 -5.70 6.30
C ALA A 75 7.34 -6.01 7.58
N LYS A 76 7.19 -7.29 7.94
CA LYS A 76 6.54 -7.71 9.19
C LYS A 76 7.28 -7.18 10.43
N SER A 77 8.61 -7.21 10.44
CA SER A 77 9.42 -6.65 11.54
C SER A 77 9.26 -5.13 11.65
N THR A 78 9.21 -4.44 10.52
CA THR A 78 9.03 -2.97 10.44
C THR A 78 7.68 -2.57 11.01
N TYR A 79 6.60 -3.25 10.61
CA TYR A 79 5.27 -3.05 11.18
C TYR A 79 5.26 -3.34 12.69
N ALA A 80 5.83 -4.47 13.12
CA ALA A 80 5.86 -4.85 14.53
C ALA A 80 6.54 -3.80 15.42
N ALA A 81 7.63 -3.18 14.94
CA ALA A 81 8.33 -2.12 15.66
C ALA A 81 7.48 -0.84 15.82
N ARG A 82 6.53 -0.60 14.91
CA ARG A 82 5.70 0.62 14.88
C ARG A 82 4.31 0.42 15.48
N ARG A 83 3.84 -0.83 15.56
CA ARG A 83 2.50 -1.23 16.00
C ARG A 83 1.96 -0.42 17.17
N THR A 84 2.69 -0.35 18.28
CA THR A 84 2.20 0.32 19.50
C THR A 84 2.01 1.82 19.30
N SER A 85 2.92 2.49 18.59
CA SER A 85 2.79 3.91 18.28
C SER A 85 1.62 4.15 17.33
N LEU A 86 1.51 3.32 16.27
CA LEU A 86 0.47 3.44 15.26
C LEU A 86 -0.93 3.23 15.85
N ALA A 87 -1.11 2.21 16.70
CA ALA A 87 -2.37 1.99 17.40
C ALA A 87 -2.77 3.17 18.31
N ARG A 88 -1.80 3.84 18.93
CA ARG A 88 -2.06 5.05 19.72
C ARG A 88 -2.49 6.22 18.83
N ALA A 89 -1.82 6.41 17.69
CA ALA A 89 -2.09 7.49 16.76
C ALA A 89 -3.45 7.35 16.04
N LEU A 90 -3.83 6.11 15.71
CA LEU A 90 -5.11 5.77 15.06
C LEU A 90 -6.31 5.74 16.01
N GLY A 91 -6.09 5.82 17.32
CA GLY A 91 -7.14 5.83 18.32
C GLY A 91 -7.73 4.44 18.64
N PRO A 92 -8.42 4.31 19.78
CA PRO A 92 -8.97 3.04 20.28
C PRO A 92 -10.01 2.41 19.35
N GLU A 93 -10.70 3.19 18.53
CA GLU A 93 -11.68 2.71 17.56
C GLU A 93 -11.07 1.86 16.44
N SER A 94 -9.75 1.93 16.26
CA SER A 94 -9.01 1.16 15.26
C SER A 94 -8.53 -0.20 15.80
N ALA A 95 -8.85 -0.54 17.06
CA ALA A 95 -8.38 -1.77 17.70
C ALA A 95 -8.79 -3.03 16.94
N ASP A 96 -10.07 -3.15 16.57
CA ASP A 96 -10.57 -4.33 15.85
C ASP A 96 -9.91 -4.45 14.46
N PRO A 97 -9.91 -3.41 13.58
CA PRO A 97 -9.18 -3.45 12.31
C PRO A 97 -7.70 -3.77 12.42
N ILE A 98 -7.02 -3.30 13.47
CA ILE A 98 -5.59 -3.59 13.71
C ILE A 98 -5.38 -5.05 14.09
N ALA A 99 -6.18 -5.61 14.99
CA ALA A 99 -6.09 -7.01 15.39
C ALA A 99 -6.34 -7.94 14.19
N GLU A 100 -7.35 -7.59 13.41
CA GLU A 100 -7.70 -8.19 12.15
C GLU A 100 -6.54 -8.15 11.12
N TRP A 101 -5.89 -7.00 10.97
CA TRP A 101 -4.72 -6.86 10.10
C TRP A 101 -3.54 -7.71 10.57
N GLU A 102 -3.30 -7.79 11.88
CA GLU A 102 -2.25 -8.64 12.45
C GLU A 102 -2.49 -10.13 12.21
N GLU A 103 -3.75 -10.57 12.34
CA GLU A 103 -4.14 -11.92 11.96
C GLU A 103 -3.82 -12.17 10.49
N PHE A 104 -4.20 -11.25 9.59
CA PHE A 104 -3.90 -11.34 8.17
C PHE A 104 -2.39 -11.43 7.90
N LEU A 105 -1.56 -10.57 8.51
CA LEU A 105 -0.10 -10.61 8.35
C LEU A 105 0.52 -11.96 8.76
N SER A 106 -0.08 -12.60 9.77
CA SER A 106 0.41 -13.87 10.31
C SER A 106 -0.01 -15.08 9.46
N THR A 107 -1.15 -15.01 8.77
CA THR A 107 -1.80 -16.16 8.11
C THR A 107 -1.79 -16.11 6.58
N HIS A 108 -1.79 -14.92 5.97
CA HIS A 108 -2.04 -14.73 4.53
C HIS A 108 -0.83 -14.18 3.76
N ILE A 109 0.36 -14.16 4.37
CA ILE A 109 1.60 -13.70 3.72
C ILE A 109 2.65 -14.82 3.76
N PRO A 110 2.49 -15.87 2.93
CA PRO A 110 3.38 -17.02 2.88
C PRO A 110 4.64 -16.82 2.01
N ALA A 111 4.61 -15.90 1.04
CA ALA A 111 5.70 -15.70 0.09
C ALA A 111 6.77 -14.72 0.63
N ALA A 112 7.94 -14.75 -0.01
CA ALA A 112 9.15 -14.11 0.49
C ALA A 112 9.17 -12.57 0.39
N SER A 113 8.36 -11.99 -0.51
CA SER A 113 8.38 -10.56 -0.82
C SER A 113 6.99 -9.94 -0.66
N LEU A 114 6.94 -8.72 -0.16
CA LEU A 114 5.73 -7.89 -0.11
C LEU A 114 5.91 -6.65 -0.97
N GLN A 115 4.85 -6.27 -1.65
CA GLN A 115 4.83 -5.11 -2.52
C GLN A 115 3.52 -4.33 -2.37
N VAL A 116 3.59 -3.01 -2.46
CA VAL A 116 2.43 -2.18 -2.80
C VAL A 116 2.63 -1.66 -4.22
N ASP A 117 1.84 -2.21 -5.16
CA ASP A 117 1.72 -1.67 -6.51
C ASP A 117 0.71 -0.53 -6.52
N VAL A 118 1.12 0.63 -7.03
CA VAL A 118 0.28 1.82 -7.17
C VAL A 118 0.10 2.24 -8.63
N GLY A 119 0.42 1.38 -9.61
CA GLY A 119 0.42 1.74 -11.03
C GLY A 119 -0.87 2.41 -11.50
N GLU A 120 -2.04 1.86 -11.15
CA GLU A 120 -3.33 2.49 -11.53
C GLU A 120 -3.61 3.79 -10.78
N LEU A 121 -3.18 3.90 -9.51
CA LEU A 121 -3.31 5.13 -8.73
C LEU A 121 -2.38 6.22 -9.28
N TRP A 122 -1.15 5.86 -9.65
CA TRP A 122 -0.15 6.72 -10.25
C TRP A 122 -0.66 7.36 -11.55
N MET A 123 -1.39 6.60 -12.38
CA MET A 123 -2.02 7.13 -13.60
C MET A 123 -3.06 8.23 -13.35
N MET A 124 -3.54 8.41 -12.12
CA MET A 124 -4.44 9.52 -11.78
C MET A 124 -3.71 10.83 -11.54
N TYR A 125 -2.41 10.79 -11.27
CA TYR A 125 -1.65 12.00 -10.99
C TYR A 125 -1.41 12.78 -12.28
N GLU A 126 -1.73 14.08 -12.26
CA GLU A 126 -1.44 14.97 -13.39
C GLU A 126 0.08 15.10 -13.63
N ASN A 127 0.87 15.03 -12.56
CA ASN A 127 2.32 15.04 -12.61
C ASN A 127 2.89 13.75 -11.97
N PRO A 128 3.59 12.90 -12.74
CA PRO A 128 4.14 11.63 -12.25
C PRO A 128 5.00 11.72 -10.99
N THR A 129 5.71 12.84 -10.78
CA THR A 129 6.58 13.03 -9.60
C THR A 129 5.79 13.21 -8.30
N ASP A 130 4.54 13.65 -8.38
CA ASP A 130 3.74 13.97 -7.20
C ASP A 130 3.37 12.70 -6.42
N CYS A 131 3.14 11.59 -7.12
CA CYS A 131 2.89 10.29 -6.51
C CYS A 131 4.11 9.80 -5.68
N GLU A 132 5.32 10.01 -6.20
CA GLU A 132 6.55 9.68 -5.46
C GLU A 132 6.66 10.53 -4.17
N LEU A 133 6.42 11.85 -4.29
CA LEU A 133 6.49 12.77 -3.17
C LEU A 133 5.46 12.40 -2.09
N ASP A 134 4.23 12.10 -2.48
CA ASP A 134 3.18 11.65 -1.58
C ASP A 134 3.57 10.36 -0.87
N LEU A 135 4.09 9.34 -1.58
CA LEU A 135 4.56 8.10 -0.96
C LEU A 135 5.68 8.36 0.06
N ARG A 136 6.63 9.24 -0.25
CA ARG A 136 7.70 9.62 0.69
C ARG A 136 7.16 10.32 1.93
N ASP A 137 6.20 11.22 1.75
CA ASP A 137 5.54 11.93 2.84
C ASP A 137 4.74 10.97 3.72
N TRP A 138 4.02 10.01 3.13
CA TRP A 138 3.27 9.00 3.87
C TRP A 138 4.19 8.06 4.65
N LEU A 139 5.28 7.58 4.04
CA LEU A 139 6.29 6.75 4.74
C LEU A 139 6.90 7.51 5.93
N THR A 140 7.20 8.80 5.74
CA THR A 140 7.69 9.67 6.82
C THR A 140 6.62 9.88 7.89
N GLY A 141 5.35 10.03 7.49
CA GLY A 141 4.21 10.19 8.39
C GLY A 141 3.97 8.97 9.28
N VAL A 142 4.18 7.75 8.78
CA VAL A 142 4.05 6.54 9.63
C VAL A 142 5.19 6.42 10.64
N VAL A 143 6.39 6.92 10.30
CA VAL A 143 7.52 7.00 11.24
C VAL A 143 7.30 8.09 12.29
N ASN A 144 6.86 9.27 11.85
CA ASN A 144 6.58 10.42 12.69
C ASN A 144 5.08 10.73 12.62
N GLN A 145 4.29 10.09 13.49
CA GLN A 145 2.82 10.17 13.55
C GLN A 145 2.30 11.51 14.10
N SER A 146 2.98 12.59 13.72
CA SER A 146 2.70 13.97 14.07
C SER A 146 3.23 14.85 12.94
N GLY A 147 2.45 15.86 12.54
CA GLY A 147 2.87 16.80 11.50
C GLY A 147 2.30 16.50 10.11
N VAL A 148 2.89 17.14 9.09
CA VAL A 148 2.29 17.25 7.75
C VAL A 148 2.18 15.91 7.03
N GLY A 149 3.23 15.07 7.06
CA GLY A 149 3.20 13.76 6.40
C GLY A 149 2.14 12.82 6.98
N TRP A 150 1.97 12.81 8.30
CA TRP A 150 0.89 12.06 8.96
C TRP A 150 -0.49 12.62 8.62
N ALA A 151 -0.65 13.94 8.60
CA ALA A 151 -1.91 14.58 8.20
C ALA A 151 -2.28 14.29 6.73
N ASN A 152 -1.31 14.32 5.81
CA ASN A 152 -1.49 13.95 4.40
C ASN A 152 -1.95 12.48 4.30
N LEU A 153 -1.23 11.56 4.94
CA LEU A 153 -1.58 10.15 4.98
C LEU A 153 -3.00 9.89 5.53
N CYS A 154 -3.38 10.55 6.63
CA CYS A 154 -4.72 10.42 7.19
C CYS A 154 -5.80 11.03 6.28
N SER A 155 -5.48 12.10 5.55
CA SER A 155 -6.40 12.77 4.63
C SER A 155 -6.70 11.90 3.41
N GLN A 156 -5.70 11.27 2.80
CA GLN A 156 -5.94 10.36 1.66
C GLN A 156 -6.66 9.08 2.10
N ALA A 157 -6.35 8.58 3.30
CA ALA A 157 -7.00 7.40 3.87
C ALA A 157 -8.42 7.68 4.42
N LYS A 158 -8.92 8.92 4.34
CA LYS A 158 -10.24 9.38 4.84
C LYS A 158 -10.71 8.66 6.09
N LEU A 159 -9.87 8.72 7.13
CA LEU A 159 -10.09 7.97 8.37
C LEU A 159 -11.34 8.43 9.14
N ASP A 160 -12.10 9.42 8.69
CA ASP A 160 -13.36 9.87 9.26
C ASP A 160 -14.60 9.21 8.62
N ASP A 161 -14.46 8.63 7.43
CA ASP A 161 -15.53 7.92 6.72
C ASP A 161 -15.62 6.45 7.18
N PRO A 162 -16.74 5.98 7.76
CA PRO A 162 -16.88 4.61 8.26
C PRO A 162 -16.67 3.51 7.21
N GLU A 163 -17.08 3.74 5.96
CA GLU A 163 -16.86 2.79 4.86
C GLU A 163 -15.37 2.73 4.53
N VAL A 164 -14.70 3.89 4.58
CA VAL A 164 -13.25 3.96 4.40
C VAL A 164 -12.49 3.45 5.61
N LYS A 165 -12.95 3.59 6.86
CA LYS A 165 -12.29 2.92 8.00
C LYS A 165 -12.23 1.41 7.80
N ARG A 166 -13.27 0.82 7.21
CA ARG A 166 -13.32 -0.61 6.91
C ARG A 166 -12.38 -1.00 5.77
N TYR A 167 -12.34 -0.24 4.67
CA TYR A 167 -11.59 -0.60 3.45
C TYR A 167 -10.26 0.15 3.24
N GLY A 168 -10.03 1.24 3.96
CA GLY A 168 -8.91 2.17 3.88
C GLY A 168 -7.94 2.08 5.06
N LEU A 169 -8.31 1.35 6.13
CA LEU A 169 -7.31 0.78 7.04
C LEU A 169 -6.84 -0.60 6.58
N ARG A 170 -7.69 -1.41 5.94
CA ARG A 170 -7.42 -2.84 5.66
C ARG A 170 -7.39 -3.26 4.18
N GLY A 171 -7.91 -2.48 3.23
CA GLY A 171 -8.14 -2.95 1.85
C GLY A 171 -9.31 -3.92 1.72
N PHE A 172 -9.68 -4.29 0.50
CA PHE A 172 -10.64 -5.37 0.19
C PHE A 172 -9.93 -6.55 -0.46
N PRO A 173 -10.40 -7.80 -0.26
CA PRO A 173 -9.82 -8.99 -0.92
C PRO A 173 -9.91 -8.88 -2.45
N TRP A 174 -8.79 -9.13 -3.13
CA TRP A 174 -8.74 -9.11 -4.59
C TRP A 174 -9.39 -10.37 -5.20
N HIS A 175 -9.05 -11.55 -4.67
CA HIS A 175 -9.68 -12.82 -5.03
C HIS A 175 -10.85 -13.14 -4.08
N SER A 176 -11.98 -12.47 -4.29
CA SER A 176 -13.14 -12.54 -3.41
C SER A 176 -14.04 -13.75 -3.75
N ALA A 177 -13.92 -14.84 -3.00
CA ALA A 177 -15.06 -15.61 -2.53
C ALA A 177 -15.26 -15.23 -1.05
N VAL A 178 -15.77 -14.03 -0.78
CA VAL A 178 -15.79 -13.51 0.59
C VAL A 178 -16.61 -14.41 1.52
N LYS A 179 -16.03 -14.78 2.66
CA LYS A 179 -16.53 -14.31 3.96
C LYS A 179 -15.36 -13.94 4.87
N TRP A 180 -15.09 -12.64 4.98
CA TRP A 180 -14.48 -12.09 6.20
C TRP A 180 -15.60 -12.18 7.25
N ALA A 181 -15.27 -12.71 8.43
CA ALA A 181 -16.22 -13.05 9.48
C ALA A 181 -17.11 -11.86 9.88
#